data_AF-A0A1H3T3F5-F1
#
_entry.id   AF-A0A1H3T3F5-F1
#
_cell.length_a   1.000
_cell.length_b   1.000
_cell.length_c   1.000
_cell.angle_alpha   90.00
_cell.angle_beta   90.00
_cell.angle_gamma   90.00
#
_symmetry.space_group_name_H-M   'P 1'
#
loop_
_entity.id
_entity.type
_entity.pdbx_description
1 polymer ?
#
loop_
_entity_poly.entity_id
_entity_poly.type
_entity_poly.pdbx_seq_one_letter_code
_entity_poly.pdbx_strand_id
1 'polypeptide(L)'
;MSEDRFKIVFDGALLPGVDLELAKQKIAKLFKSDIAAIEPLFKGQNITLKRDLSQQDANIYLAALNQAGIDPRVEPDLAPGTSQPPAQPASMTPSPSADSSPVEPAAANDWQRQAAIPEPVADAGTSPYSPPHATVGDPLPEFGELKFYSVDGRIGRLRYLAWTLALILLTTLAGGFLTAALVGNGLQVTGMIFLGAAAVVFMYLNITISVQRLHDLGWSGWLWLLNLLPFVYAVFPLVLAVLPGNTGANRYGAPPPPNTGAVKGFAALWLIILLLSFIGGFSSI
;
A
#
# COMPACT_ATOMS: atom_id res chain seq x y z
N MET A 1 -0.58 -26.28 -18.58
CA MET A 1 -1.92 -26.74 -18.17
C MET A 1 -2.61 -25.56 -17.53
N SER A 2 -3.62 -25.01 -18.19
CA SER A 2 -4.43 -23.89 -17.66
C SER A 2 -5.37 -24.46 -16.61
N GLU A 3 -5.19 -24.06 -15.35
CA GLU A 3 -6.13 -24.44 -14.29
C GLU A 3 -7.43 -23.65 -14.48
N ASP A 4 -8.55 -24.37 -14.54
CA ASP A 4 -9.88 -23.77 -14.62
C ASP A 4 -10.14 -22.96 -13.34
N ARG A 5 -10.34 -21.64 -13.48
CA ARG A 5 -10.65 -20.72 -12.38
C ARG A 5 -12.16 -20.57 -12.29
N PHE A 6 -12.70 -20.49 -11.08
CA PHE A 6 -14.14 -20.42 -10.83
C PHE A 6 -14.50 -19.14 -10.06
N LYS A 7 -15.69 -18.60 -10.34
CA LYS A 7 -16.29 -17.49 -9.60
C LYS A 7 -17.63 -17.92 -8.96
N ILE A 8 -17.94 -17.36 -7.81
CA ILE A 8 -19.22 -17.61 -7.12
C ILE A 8 -20.12 -16.40 -7.33
N VAL A 9 -21.26 -16.64 -7.94
CA VAL A 9 -22.30 -15.64 -8.21
C VAL A 9 -23.48 -15.90 -7.29
N PHE A 10 -24.02 -14.82 -6.72
CA PHE A 10 -25.22 -14.84 -5.92
C PHE A 10 -26.26 -13.89 -6.54
N ASP A 11 -27.48 -14.40 -6.70
CA ASP A 11 -28.62 -13.74 -7.35
C ASP A 11 -29.67 -13.25 -6.36
N GLY A 12 -29.40 -13.36 -5.04
CA GLY A 12 -30.34 -12.95 -4.00
C GLY A 12 -31.32 -14.06 -3.58
N ALA A 13 -31.24 -15.27 -4.16
CA ALA A 13 -32.15 -16.36 -3.86
C ALA A 13 -31.83 -17.04 -2.51
N LEU A 14 -32.85 -17.14 -1.65
CA LEU A 14 -32.79 -17.84 -0.37
C LEU A 14 -33.35 -19.26 -0.50
N LEU A 15 -32.83 -20.18 0.30
CA LEU A 15 -33.38 -21.53 0.39
C LEU A 15 -34.78 -21.51 1.05
N PRO A 16 -35.70 -22.40 0.63
CA PRO A 16 -37.06 -22.41 1.14
C PRO A 16 -37.10 -22.67 2.65
N GLY A 17 -37.76 -21.77 3.40
CA GLY A 17 -37.92 -21.87 4.86
C GLY A 17 -36.87 -21.11 5.69
N VAL A 18 -36.01 -20.30 5.06
CA VAL A 18 -35.03 -19.46 5.77
C VAL A 18 -35.54 -18.02 5.88
N ASP A 19 -35.55 -17.49 7.11
CA ASP A 19 -35.89 -16.09 7.40
C ASP A 19 -34.79 -15.14 6.88
N LEU A 20 -35.21 -14.09 6.17
CA LEU A 20 -34.34 -13.10 5.52
C LEU A 20 -33.38 -12.45 6.53
N GLU A 21 -33.83 -12.19 7.75
CA GLU A 21 -33.02 -11.58 8.81
C GLU A 21 -31.97 -12.54 9.36
N LEU A 22 -32.30 -13.83 9.52
CA LEU A 22 -31.37 -14.85 9.97
C LEU A 22 -30.28 -15.14 8.93
N ALA A 23 -30.64 -15.12 7.64
CA ALA A 23 -29.69 -15.27 6.55
C ALA A 23 -28.69 -14.10 6.55
N LYS A 24 -29.16 -12.85 6.61
CA LYS A 24 -28.31 -11.64 6.68
C LYS A 24 -27.29 -11.71 7.80
N GLN A 25 -27.71 -12.12 9.00
CA GLN A 25 -26.83 -12.23 10.16
C GLN A 25 -25.74 -13.30 10.00
N LYS A 26 -26.10 -14.47 9.46
CA LYS A 26 -25.13 -15.56 9.21
C LYS A 26 -24.09 -15.15 8.16
N ILE A 27 -24.51 -14.42 7.13
CA ILE A 27 -23.62 -13.93 6.06
C ILE A 27 -22.69 -12.84 6.58
N ALA A 28 -23.20 -11.90 7.39
CA ALA A 28 -22.40 -10.88 8.07
C ALA A 28 -21.26 -11.51 8.86
N LYS A 29 -21.58 -12.59 9.60
CA LYS A 29 -20.60 -13.35 10.36
C LYS A 29 -19.59 -14.08 9.47
N LEU A 30 -20.03 -14.68 8.37
CA LEU A 30 -19.17 -15.44 7.47
C LEU A 30 -18.16 -14.55 6.73
N PHE A 31 -18.61 -13.37 6.27
CA PHE A 31 -17.78 -12.40 5.55
C PHE A 31 -17.05 -11.40 6.45
N LYS A 32 -17.25 -11.49 7.78
CA LYS A 32 -16.78 -10.49 8.76
C LYS A 32 -17.15 -9.06 8.35
N SER A 33 -18.36 -8.89 7.83
CA SER A 33 -18.85 -7.62 7.29
C SER A 33 -20.11 -7.18 8.02
N ASP A 34 -20.47 -5.90 7.88
CA ASP A 34 -21.64 -5.32 8.52
C ASP A 34 -22.94 -5.72 7.78
N ILE A 35 -24.04 -5.87 8.51
CA ILE A 35 -25.36 -6.24 7.98
C ILE A 35 -25.83 -5.19 6.94
N ALA A 36 -25.49 -3.92 7.15
CA ALA A 36 -25.77 -2.83 6.21
C ALA A 36 -24.99 -2.94 4.89
N ALA A 37 -23.79 -3.55 4.89
CA ALA A 37 -23.00 -3.77 3.67
C ALA A 37 -23.53 -4.95 2.83
N ILE A 38 -24.34 -5.82 3.44
CA ILE A 38 -24.88 -7.05 2.84
C ILE A 38 -26.30 -6.85 2.31
N GLU A 39 -27.04 -5.86 2.82
CA GLU A 39 -28.39 -5.53 2.35
C GLU A 39 -28.50 -5.26 0.83
N PRO A 40 -27.49 -4.66 0.14
CA PRO A 40 -27.49 -4.54 -1.31
C PRO A 40 -27.39 -5.87 -2.07
N LEU A 41 -26.82 -6.92 -1.45
CA LEU A 41 -26.66 -8.25 -2.07
C LEU A 41 -27.99 -8.98 -2.27
N PHE A 42 -29.02 -8.58 -1.53
CA PHE A 42 -30.36 -9.17 -1.59
C PHE A 42 -31.35 -8.40 -2.48
N LYS A 43 -30.90 -7.32 -3.15
CA LYS A 43 -31.75 -6.48 -4.01
C LYS A 43 -31.88 -6.98 -5.46
N GLY A 44 -31.53 -8.24 -5.72
CA GLY A 44 -31.78 -8.91 -7.01
C GLY A 44 -30.80 -8.54 -8.14
N GLN A 45 -29.59 -8.07 -7.81
CA GLN A 45 -28.52 -7.92 -8.79
C GLN A 45 -27.51 -9.06 -8.60
N ASN A 46 -27.19 -9.78 -9.68
CA ASN A 46 -26.18 -10.84 -9.66
C ASN A 46 -24.83 -10.26 -9.23
N ILE A 47 -24.40 -10.55 -8.00
CA ILE A 47 -23.16 -10.03 -7.44
C ILE A 47 -22.15 -11.17 -7.30
N THR A 48 -20.93 -10.91 -7.78
CA THR A 48 -19.81 -11.86 -7.62
C THR A 48 -19.24 -11.71 -6.21
N LEU A 49 -19.41 -12.73 -5.37
CA LEU A 49 -18.92 -12.73 -3.99
C LEU A 49 -17.40 -12.92 -3.93
N LYS A 50 -16.87 -13.81 -4.78
CA LYS A 50 -15.45 -14.12 -4.85
C LYS A 50 -15.10 -14.66 -6.24
N ARG A 51 -13.98 -14.19 -6.79
CA ARG A 51 -13.40 -14.61 -8.07
C ARG A 51 -12.11 -15.38 -7.83
N ASP A 52 -11.62 -16.02 -8.88
CA ASP A 52 -10.26 -16.55 -8.94
C ASP A 52 -10.02 -17.75 -8.01
N LEU A 53 -11.05 -18.59 -7.81
CA LEU A 53 -11.02 -19.75 -6.93
C LEU A 53 -10.64 -21.03 -7.68
N SER A 54 -9.91 -21.91 -6.99
CA SER A 54 -9.73 -23.30 -7.42
C SER A 54 -11.05 -24.08 -7.27
N GLN A 55 -11.23 -25.17 -8.01
CA GLN A 55 -12.45 -26.00 -7.92
C GLN A 55 -12.69 -26.52 -6.49
N GLN A 56 -11.61 -26.86 -5.77
CA GLN A 56 -11.69 -27.37 -4.40
C GLN A 56 -12.10 -26.27 -3.41
N ASP A 57 -11.56 -25.06 -3.56
CA ASP A 57 -11.96 -23.92 -2.74
C ASP A 57 -13.40 -23.49 -3.03
N ALA A 58 -13.80 -23.46 -4.31
CA ALA A 58 -15.17 -23.15 -4.71
C ALA A 58 -16.19 -24.09 -4.05
N ASN A 59 -15.88 -25.38 -3.95
CA ASN A 59 -16.73 -26.37 -3.27
C ASN A 59 -16.83 -26.12 -1.75
N ILE A 60 -15.74 -25.70 -1.10
CA ILE A 60 -15.74 -25.34 0.33
C ILE A 60 -16.64 -24.12 0.57
N TYR A 61 -16.52 -23.10 -0.30
CA TYR A 61 -17.35 -21.90 -0.21
C TYR A 61 -18.83 -22.19 -0.51
N LEU A 62 -19.13 -23.05 -1.50
CA LEU A 62 -20.48 -23.53 -1.77
C LEU A 62 -21.12 -24.18 -0.53
N ALA A 63 -20.38 -25.07 0.15
CA ALA A 63 -20.88 -25.76 1.34
C ALA A 63 -21.17 -24.77 2.49
N ALA A 64 -20.30 -23.79 2.70
CA ALA A 64 -20.49 -22.76 3.73
C ALA A 64 -21.66 -21.82 3.42
N LEU A 65 -21.87 -21.48 2.15
CA LEU A 65 -22.97 -20.61 1.69
C LEU A 65 -24.33 -21.32 1.74
N ASN A 66 -24.38 -22.62 1.41
CA ASN A 66 -25.59 -23.44 1.59
C ASN A 66 -25.99 -23.55 3.07
N GLN A 67 -25.02 -23.72 3.99
CA GLN A 67 -25.28 -23.70 5.43
C GLN A 67 -25.78 -22.34 5.95
N ALA A 68 -25.44 -21.26 5.23
CA ALA A 68 -25.91 -19.91 5.52
C ALA A 68 -27.33 -19.62 4.98
N GLY A 69 -27.93 -20.54 4.20
CA GLY A 69 -29.31 -20.44 3.73
C GLY A 69 -29.49 -19.79 2.36
N ILE A 70 -28.43 -19.69 1.55
CA ILE A 70 -28.42 -19.12 0.20
C ILE A 70 -28.30 -20.23 -0.85
N ASP A 71 -28.80 -20.01 -2.06
CA ASP A 71 -28.56 -20.84 -3.26
C ASP A 71 -27.47 -20.22 -4.17
N PRO A 72 -26.16 -20.42 -3.87
CA PRO A 72 -25.06 -19.86 -4.66
C PRO A 72 -24.84 -20.66 -5.95
N ARG A 73 -24.51 -19.97 -7.05
CA ARG A 73 -24.14 -20.59 -8.32
C ARG A 73 -22.63 -20.44 -8.56
N VAL A 74 -21.96 -21.55 -8.88
CA VAL A 74 -20.56 -21.53 -9.36
C VAL A 74 -20.56 -21.42 -10.87
N GLU A 75 -19.89 -20.40 -11.39
CA GLU A 75 -19.65 -20.22 -12.81
C GLU A 75 -18.14 -20.33 -13.10
N PRO A 76 -17.73 -20.93 -14.23
CA PRO A 76 -16.34 -20.89 -14.68
C PRO A 76 -15.97 -19.44 -15.03
N ASP A 77 -14.84 -18.97 -14.50
CA ASP A 77 -14.28 -17.64 -14.73
C ASP A 77 -13.39 -17.69 -15.97
N LEU A 78 -14.04 -17.72 -17.14
CA LEU A 78 -13.35 -17.62 -18.43
C LEU A 78 -12.94 -16.15 -18.64
N ALA A 79 -11.64 -15.93 -18.89
CA ALA A 79 -11.04 -14.62 -19.13
C ALA A 79 -11.88 -13.72 -20.07
N PRO A 80 -11.91 -12.39 -19.87
CA PRO A 80 -12.79 -11.49 -20.60
C PRO A 80 -12.37 -11.43 -22.08
N GLY A 81 -13.11 -12.11 -22.94
CA GLY A 81 -12.78 -12.19 -24.36
C GLY A 81 -13.51 -13.26 -25.14
N THR A 82 -14.80 -13.50 -24.88
CA THR A 82 -15.68 -14.14 -25.87
C THR A 82 -17.05 -13.48 -25.83
N SER A 83 -17.28 -12.68 -26.87
CA SER A 83 -18.58 -12.16 -27.27
C SER A 83 -19.62 -13.27 -27.23
N GLN A 84 -20.80 -12.97 -26.71
CA GLN A 84 -21.99 -13.78 -26.91
C GLN A 84 -22.51 -13.49 -28.34
N PRO A 85 -22.47 -14.44 -29.29
CA PRO A 85 -23.13 -14.28 -30.59
C PRO A 85 -24.67 -14.30 -30.49
N PRO A 86 -25.36 -13.75 -31.50
CA PRO A 86 -26.51 -12.85 -31.33
C PRO A 86 -27.87 -13.55 -31.29
N ALA A 87 -28.81 -12.97 -30.56
CA ALA A 87 -30.23 -13.22 -30.76
C ALA A 87 -30.78 -12.29 -31.86
N GLN A 88 -30.98 -12.82 -33.06
CA GLN A 88 -32.05 -12.39 -33.97
C GLN A 88 -33.32 -13.20 -33.66
N PRO A 89 -34.55 -12.81 -34.08
CA PRO A 89 -34.91 -11.89 -35.18
C PRO A 89 -36.11 -10.94 -34.91
N ALA A 90 -36.19 -9.83 -35.66
CA ALA A 90 -37.46 -9.32 -36.17
C ALA A 90 -37.22 -8.51 -37.46
N SER A 91 -37.71 -9.05 -38.56
CA SER A 91 -37.76 -8.52 -39.92
C SER A 91 -38.71 -7.31 -40.05
N MET A 92 -38.36 -6.33 -40.90
CA MET A 92 -39.25 -5.76 -41.93
C MET A 92 -38.55 -4.64 -42.74
N THR A 93 -38.25 -4.99 -43.99
CA THR A 93 -38.26 -4.25 -45.28
C THR A 93 -37.86 -2.76 -45.44
N PRO A 94 -37.27 -2.42 -46.61
CA PRO A 94 -36.71 -1.11 -46.94
C PRO A 94 -37.68 -0.22 -47.74
N SER A 95 -37.42 1.10 -47.79
CA SER A 95 -37.64 1.86 -49.03
C SER A 95 -36.83 3.18 -49.08
N PRO A 96 -36.30 3.57 -50.26
CA PRO A 96 -35.48 4.77 -50.48
C PRO A 96 -36.25 5.88 -51.20
N SER A 97 -35.81 7.15 -51.08
CA SER A 97 -36.07 8.16 -52.11
C SER A 97 -35.03 9.29 -52.08
N ALA A 98 -34.37 9.47 -53.22
CA ALA A 98 -33.64 10.65 -53.64
C ALA A 98 -34.59 11.64 -54.34
N ASP A 99 -34.25 12.93 -54.34
CA ASP A 99 -34.36 13.97 -55.41
C ASP A 99 -34.35 15.36 -54.75
N SER A 100 -33.40 16.28 -54.98
CA SER A 100 -32.99 17.04 -56.19
C SER A 100 -33.43 18.52 -56.09
N SER A 101 -32.44 19.39 -55.79
CA SER A 101 -32.05 20.68 -56.45
C SER A 101 -33.10 21.74 -56.88
N PRO A 102 -32.70 22.95 -57.39
CA PRO A 102 -31.80 24.00 -56.86
C PRO A 102 -32.32 25.46 -57.13
N VAL A 103 -31.92 26.51 -56.39
CA VAL A 103 -31.81 27.90 -56.93
C VAL A 103 -30.79 28.72 -56.09
N GLU A 104 -29.89 29.40 -56.79
CA GLU A 104 -28.78 30.27 -56.35
C GLU A 104 -29.19 31.78 -56.43
N PRO A 105 -28.31 32.79 -56.27
CA PRO A 105 -27.63 33.35 -55.09
C PRO A 105 -28.07 34.80 -54.77
N ALA A 106 -27.86 35.30 -53.54
CA ALA A 106 -27.66 36.75 -53.33
C ALA A 106 -27.08 37.08 -51.93
N ALA A 107 -26.03 37.92 -51.94
CA ALA A 107 -25.57 38.82 -50.87
C ALA A 107 -25.16 38.17 -49.53
N ALA A 108 -23.89 37.87 -49.29
CA ALA A 108 -22.85 38.83 -48.88
C ALA A 108 -23.19 39.62 -47.60
N ASN A 109 -22.59 39.12 -46.50
CA ASN A 109 -22.10 39.85 -45.33
C ASN A 109 -23.11 40.28 -44.25
N ASP A 110 -23.40 39.35 -43.33
CA ASP A 110 -24.05 39.66 -42.04
C ASP A 110 -23.34 39.00 -40.83
N TRP A 111 -22.06 38.64 -40.98
CA TRP A 111 -21.24 38.00 -39.93
C TRP A 111 -20.69 38.95 -38.85
N GLN A 112 -21.16 40.21 -38.80
CA GLN A 112 -20.65 41.26 -37.91
C GLN A 112 -21.53 41.60 -36.71
N ARG A 113 -22.40 40.69 -36.25
CA ARG A 113 -22.90 40.80 -34.87
C ARG A 113 -21.87 40.21 -33.91
N GLN A 114 -21.13 41.06 -33.20
CA GLN A 114 -20.52 40.66 -31.93
C GLN A 114 -21.64 40.11 -31.03
N ALA A 115 -21.72 38.78 -30.91
CA ALA A 115 -22.36 38.17 -29.76
C ALA A 115 -21.48 38.52 -28.56
N ALA A 116 -21.96 39.43 -27.72
CA ALA A 116 -21.35 39.69 -26.43
C ALA A 116 -21.23 38.34 -25.70
N ILE A 117 -20.00 37.87 -25.49
CA ILE A 117 -19.69 36.72 -24.65
C ILE A 117 -20.18 37.12 -23.26
N PRO A 118 -21.19 36.44 -22.68
CA PRO A 118 -21.53 36.68 -21.28
C PRO A 118 -20.30 36.35 -20.46
N GLU A 119 -19.85 37.28 -19.61
CA GLU A 119 -18.78 37.01 -18.65
C GLU A 119 -19.10 35.72 -17.89
N PRO A 120 -18.11 34.85 -17.64
CA PRO A 120 -18.33 33.64 -16.86
C PRO A 120 -18.64 34.07 -15.43
N VAL A 121 -19.93 34.11 -15.08
CA VAL A 121 -20.38 34.31 -13.70
C VAL A 121 -19.87 33.11 -12.92
N ALA A 122 -18.84 33.36 -12.11
CA ALA A 122 -18.25 32.40 -11.22
C ALA A 122 -19.24 32.08 -10.08
N ASP A 123 -20.07 31.06 -10.27
CA ASP A 123 -20.62 30.27 -9.18
C ASP A 123 -20.68 28.79 -9.61
N ALA A 124 -19.52 28.14 -9.58
CA ALA A 124 -19.37 26.71 -9.82
C ALA A 124 -19.74 25.87 -8.57
N GLY A 125 -20.67 26.34 -7.73
CA GLY A 125 -21.04 25.70 -6.47
C GLY A 125 -22.35 24.91 -6.47
N THR A 126 -23.19 25.00 -7.50
CA THR A 126 -24.60 24.57 -7.40
C THR A 126 -25.08 23.59 -8.46
N SER A 127 -24.20 22.69 -8.95
CA SER A 127 -24.69 21.51 -9.68
C SER A 127 -25.31 20.49 -8.70
N PRO A 128 -26.60 20.14 -8.82
CA PRO A 128 -27.29 19.20 -7.93
C PRO A 128 -26.73 17.77 -7.94
N TYR A 129 -25.81 17.48 -8.87
CA TYR A 129 -25.18 16.18 -9.06
C TYR A 129 -23.66 16.22 -8.89
N SER A 130 -23.10 17.26 -8.26
CA SER A 130 -21.67 17.25 -7.91
C SER A 130 -21.40 16.11 -6.92
N PRO A 131 -20.51 15.16 -7.25
CA PRO A 131 -20.15 14.09 -6.31
C PRO A 131 -19.55 14.72 -5.05
N PRO A 132 -19.80 14.15 -3.86
CA PRO A 132 -19.24 14.67 -2.62
C PRO A 132 -17.70 14.67 -2.74
N HIS A 133 -17.11 15.85 -2.68
CA HIS A 133 -15.66 15.98 -2.59
C HIS A 133 -15.25 15.44 -1.22
N ALA A 134 -14.68 14.23 -1.19
CA ALA A 134 -13.92 13.81 -0.02
C ALA A 134 -12.74 14.78 0.10
N THR A 135 -12.61 15.44 1.24
CA THR A 135 -11.38 16.16 1.58
C THR A 135 -10.27 15.12 1.67
N VAL A 136 -9.62 14.85 0.54
CA VAL A 136 -8.35 14.13 0.51
C VAL A 136 -7.42 14.99 1.37
N GLY A 137 -6.91 14.42 2.47
CA GLY A 137 -6.21 15.19 3.50
C GLY A 137 -5.13 16.11 2.95
N ASP A 138 -4.70 17.09 3.77
CA ASP A 138 -3.73 18.11 3.38
C ASP A 138 -2.61 17.53 2.51
N PRO A 139 -2.28 18.17 1.37
CA PRO A 139 -1.26 17.66 0.47
C PRO A 139 0.03 17.45 1.26
N LEU A 140 0.46 16.19 1.33
CA LEU A 140 1.71 15.85 2.01
C LEU A 140 2.86 16.59 1.32
N PRO A 141 3.86 17.07 2.08
CA PRO A 141 5.05 17.66 1.51
C PRO A 141 5.74 16.64 0.57
N GLU A 142 6.44 17.15 -0.45
CA GLU A 142 7.12 16.29 -1.43
C GLU A 142 8.11 15.32 -0.76
N PHE A 143 8.79 15.80 0.30
CA PHE A 143 9.72 15.01 1.09
C PHE A 143 9.45 15.14 2.59
N GLY A 144 9.68 14.04 3.32
CA GLY A 144 9.61 14.01 4.77
C GLY A 144 10.82 14.67 5.43
N GLU A 145 10.60 15.29 6.59
CA GLU A 145 11.66 15.82 7.44
C GLU A 145 12.47 14.67 8.09
N LEU A 146 13.75 14.94 8.35
CA LEU A 146 14.67 13.96 8.93
C LEU A 146 14.87 14.21 10.41
N LYS A 147 14.40 13.26 11.21
CA LYS A 147 14.45 13.37 12.66
C LYS A 147 15.29 12.23 13.20
N PHE A 148 16.54 12.48 13.56
CA PHE A 148 17.40 11.41 14.09
C PHE A 148 17.02 10.97 15.52
N TYR A 149 16.25 11.80 16.21
CA TYR A 149 15.86 11.61 17.62
C TYR A 149 14.40 11.21 17.81
N SER A 150 13.57 11.14 16.74
CA SER A 150 12.18 10.72 16.83
C SER A 150 11.94 9.44 16.03
N VAL A 151 10.99 8.63 16.48
CA VAL A 151 10.48 7.47 15.74
C VAL A 151 9.61 7.86 14.55
N ASP A 152 9.16 9.11 14.52
CA ASP A 152 8.34 9.64 13.42
C ASP A 152 9.18 9.91 12.18
N GLY A 153 8.62 9.55 11.04
CA GLY A 153 9.26 9.72 9.74
C GLY A 153 9.83 8.43 9.19
N ARG A 154 10.58 8.59 8.10
CA ARG A 154 11.02 7.49 7.24
C ARG A 154 12.45 7.74 6.78
N ILE A 155 13.25 6.68 6.75
CA ILE A 155 14.59 6.74 6.17
C ILE A 155 14.82 5.62 5.17
N GLY A 156 15.40 5.98 4.02
CA GLY A 156 15.79 5.02 3.00
C GLY A 156 16.99 4.16 3.42
N ARG A 157 17.20 3.05 2.70
CA ARG A 157 18.28 2.08 2.96
C ARG A 157 19.68 2.69 3.09
N LEU A 158 20.02 3.67 2.26
CA LEU A 158 21.35 4.29 2.30
C LEU A 158 21.58 5.09 3.59
N ARG A 159 20.54 5.78 4.08
CA ARG A 159 20.62 6.52 5.34
C ARG A 159 20.62 5.60 6.53
N TYR A 160 19.84 4.52 6.47
CA TYR A 160 19.92 3.46 7.47
C TYR A 160 21.36 2.93 7.61
N LEU A 161 22.01 2.56 6.51
CA LEU A 161 23.41 2.11 6.51
C LEU A 161 24.37 3.19 7.03
N ALA A 162 24.25 4.42 6.54
CA ALA A 162 25.14 5.51 6.93
C ALA A 162 24.99 5.91 8.41
N TRP A 163 23.76 6.03 8.91
CA TRP A 163 23.47 6.45 10.28
C TRP A 163 23.80 5.36 11.29
N THR A 164 23.54 4.08 10.96
CA THR A 164 23.94 2.97 11.83
C THR A 164 25.46 2.87 11.94
N LEU A 165 26.19 3.00 10.82
CA LEU A 165 27.66 3.08 10.84
C LEU A 165 28.14 4.28 11.67
N ALA A 166 27.61 5.48 11.43
CA ALA A 166 28.02 6.67 12.16
C ALA A 166 27.77 6.55 13.67
N LEU A 167 26.62 5.99 14.06
CA LEU A 167 26.29 5.73 15.46
C LEU A 167 27.27 4.72 16.10
N ILE A 168 27.57 3.62 15.42
CA ILE A 168 28.53 2.61 15.91
C ILE A 168 29.91 3.24 16.04
N LEU A 169 30.43 3.89 15.00
CA LEU A 169 31.75 4.52 15.06
C LEU A 169 31.85 5.57 16.16
N LEU A 170 30.86 6.47 16.25
CA LEU A 170 30.85 7.51 17.27
C LEU A 170 30.92 6.91 18.68
N THR A 171 30.09 5.91 18.95
CA THR A 171 30.00 5.30 20.28
C THR A 171 31.19 4.40 20.61
N THR A 172 31.73 3.65 19.65
CA THR A 172 32.92 2.82 19.89
C THR A 172 34.18 3.66 20.04
N LEU A 173 34.36 4.70 19.23
CA LEU A 173 35.55 5.55 19.29
C LEU A 173 35.51 6.46 20.53
N ALA A 174 34.40 7.18 20.75
CA ALA A 174 34.27 8.05 21.91
C ALA A 174 34.19 7.25 23.21
N GLY A 175 33.40 6.17 23.24
CA GLY A 175 33.25 5.30 24.41
C GLY A 175 34.53 4.53 24.73
N GLY A 176 35.22 4.01 23.71
CA GLY A 176 36.51 3.33 23.87
C GLY A 176 37.60 4.27 24.39
N PHE A 177 37.70 5.47 23.82
CA PHE A 177 38.65 6.49 24.29
C PHE A 177 38.37 6.90 25.74
N LEU A 178 37.11 7.22 26.06
CA LEU A 178 36.71 7.62 27.42
C LEU A 178 36.98 6.51 28.43
N THR A 179 36.65 5.26 28.08
CA THR A 179 36.88 4.11 28.95
C THR A 179 38.37 3.89 29.18
N ALA A 180 39.20 3.93 28.13
CA ALA A 180 40.64 3.78 28.25
C ALA A 180 41.26 4.88 29.14
N ALA A 181 40.84 6.13 28.96
CA ALA A 181 41.29 7.24 29.77
C ALA A 181 40.92 7.06 31.26
N LEU A 182 39.67 6.70 31.57
CA LEU A 182 39.22 6.56 32.95
C LEU A 182 39.85 5.34 33.65
N VAL A 183 39.98 4.21 32.95
CA VAL A 183 40.63 3.00 33.48
C VAL A 183 42.11 3.26 33.74
N GLY A 184 42.82 3.94 32.82
CA GLY A 184 44.22 4.30 32.99
C GLY A 184 44.50 5.21 34.20
N ASN A 185 43.49 5.94 34.68
CA ASN A 185 43.57 6.78 35.87
C ASN A 185 43.04 6.09 37.15
N GLY A 186 42.65 4.82 37.09
CA GLY A 186 42.10 4.09 38.25
C GLY A 186 40.63 4.39 38.57
N LEU A 187 39.91 5.14 37.71
CA LEU A 187 38.49 5.47 37.90
C LEU A 187 37.56 4.43 37.23
N GLN A 188 37.74 3.15 37.57
CA GLN A 188 37.02 2.07 36.90
C GLN A 188 35.50 2.17 37.08
N VAL A 189 35.02 2.45 38.30
CA VAL A 189 33.58 2.59 38.60
C VAL A 189 32.96 3.72 37.79
N THR A 190 33.63 4.88 37.73
CA THR A 190 33.20 6.02 36.92
C THR A 190 33.14 5.66 35.43
N GLY A 191 34.15 4.95 34.92
CA GLY A 191 34.17 4.46 33.55
C GLY A 191 32.96 3.58 33.21
N MET A 192 32.60 2.66 34.10
CA MET A 192 31.44 1.78 33.92
C MET A 192 30.12 2.56 33.91
N ILE A 193 29.97 3.59 34.73
CA ILE A 193 28.77 4.45 34.75
C ILE A 193 28.62 5.18 33.40
N PHE A 194 29.69 5.79 32.90
CA PHE A 194 29.66 6.47 31.60
C PHE A 194 29.40 5.50 30.45
N LEU A 195 29.99 4.31 30.48
CA LEU A 195 29.75 3.28 29.48
C LEU A 195 28.27 2.84 29.48
N GLY A 196 27.68 2.64 30.67
CA GLY A 196 26.25 2.34 30.81
C GLY A 196 25.35 3.45 30.25
N ALA A 197 25.66 4.71 30.56
CA ALA A 197 24.93 5.85 30.00
C ALA A 197 25.05 5.93 28.47
N ALA A 198 26.26 5.75 27.93
CA ALA A 198 26.51 5.72 26.50
C ALA A 198 25.76 4.56 25.81
N ALA A 199 25.67 3.39 26.46
CA ALA A 199 24.93 2.24 25.95
C ALA A 199 23.42 2.52 25.87
N VAL A 200 22.84 3.24 26.83
CA VAL A 200 21.43 3.66 26.79
C VAL A 200 21.17 4.62 25.63
N VAL A 201 22.04 5.63 25.43
CA VAL A 201 21.92 6.56 24.30
C VAL A 201 22.07 5.83 22.96
N PHE A 202 23.05 4.92 22.86
CA PHE A 202 23.23 4.07 21.69
C PHE A 202 21.98 3.26 21.39
N MET A 203 21.41 2.59 22.40
CA MET A 203 20.21 1.78 22.27
C MET A 203 19.03 2.62 21.76
N TYR A 204 18.79 3.80 22.36
CA TYR A 204 17.71 4.71 21.97
C TYR A 204 17.83 5.14 20.50
N LEU A 205 19.00 5.60 20.07
CA LEU A 205 19.22 6.04 18.69
C LEU A 205 19.16 4.85 17.72
N ASN A 206 19.68 3.68 18.07
CA ASN A 206 19.62 2.49 17.24
C ASN A 206 18.18 2.04 16.99
N ILE A 207 17.35 2.02 18.04
CA ILE A 207 15.91 1.76 17.95
C ILE A 207 15.27 2.76 16.99
N THR A 208 15.52 4.04 17.22
CA THR A 208 14.91 5.14 16.47
C THR A 208 15.19 5.05 14.96
N ILE A 209 16.47 4.84 14.61
CA ILE A 209 16.91 4.68 13.22
C ILE A 209 16.26 3.44 12.59
N SER A 210 16.21 2.32 13.32
CA SER A 210 15.64 1.07 12.80
C SER A 210 14.13 1.14 12.63
N VAL A 211 13.42 1.82 13.53
CA VAL A 211 11.96 2.03 13.45
C VAL A 211 11.62 2.91 12.25
N GLN A 212 12.33 4.02 12.02
CA GLN A 212 12.13 4.83 10.81
C GLN A 212 12.41 4.06 9.52
N ARG A 213 13.33 3.10 9.56
CA ARG A 213 13.59 2.21 8.42
C ARG A 213 12.46 1.22 8.19
N LEU A 214 11.89 0.66 9.26
CA LEU A 214 10.69 -0.18 9.19
C LEU A 214 9.49 0.60 8.63
N HIS A 215 9.32 1.86 9.06
CA HIS A 215 8.31 2.76 8.53
C HIS A 215 8.50 3.03 7.04
N ASP A 216 9.73 3.10 6.54
CA ASP A 216 9.99 3.25 5.11
C ASP A 216 9.56 2.02 4.28
N LEU A 217 9.63 0.82 4.86
CA LEU A 217 9.08 -0.42 4.28
C LEU A 217 7.55 -0.51 4.43
N GLY A 218 6.91 0.44 5.13
CA GLY A 218 5.49 0.37 5.48
C GLY A 218 5.19 -0.62 6.62
N TRP A 219 6.21 -1.16 7.28
CA TRP A 219 6.06 -2.12 8.37
C TRP A 219 5.91 -1.44 9.74
N SER A 220 5.42 -2.19 10.72
CA SER A 220 5.29 -1.70 12.09
C SER A 220 6.66 -1.58 12.78
N GLY A 221 6.88 -0.50 13.53
CA GLY A 221 8.07 -0.32 14.37
C GLY A 221 8.26 -1.42 15.42
N TRP A 222 7.18 -2.10 15.83
CA TRP A 222 7.24 -3.24 16.75
C TRP A 222 8.10 -4.40 16.24
N LEU A 223 8.28 -4.54 14.92
CA LEU A 223 9.18 -5.55 14.36
C LEU A 223 10.64 -5.34 14.77
N TRP A 224 11.00 -4.17 15.30
CA TRP A 224 12.33 -3.95 15.88
C TRP A 224 12.64 -4.95 17.00
N LEU A 225 11.64 -5.42 17.76
CA LEU A 225 11.81 -6.41 18.83
C LEU A 225 12.41 -7.75 18.36
N LEU A 226 12.35 -8.05 17.05
CA LEU A 226 13.01 -9.22 16.47
C LEU A 226 14.54 -9.20 16.67
N ASN A 227 15.13 -8.01 16.87
CA ASN A 227 16.55 -7.86 17.20
C ASN A 227 16.91 -8.42 18.58
N LEU A 228 15.94 -8.74 19.45
CA LEU A 228 16.21 -9.37 20.75
C LEU A 228 16.41 -10.89 20.65
N LEU A 229 16.16 -11.48 19.47
CA LEU A 229 16.35 -12.92 19.24
C LEU A 229 17.77 -13.18 18.69
N PRO A 230 18.60 -14.02 19.33
CA PRO A 230 20.03 -14.18 19.01
C PRO A 230 20.35 -14.46 17.55
N PHE A 231 19.53 -15.27 16.87
CA PHE A 231 19.74 -15.63 15.46
C PHE A 231 19.10 -14.63 14.48
N VAL A 232 17.96 -14.06 14.86
CA VAL A 232 17.25 -13.09 14.01
C VAL A 232 18.01 -11.77 13.98
N TYR A 233 18.65 -11.39 15.08
CA TYR A 233 19.50 -10.20 15.19
C TYR A 233 20.59 -10.12 14.11
N ALA A 234 21.16 -11.25 13.70
CA ALA A 234 22.22 -11.25 12.69
C ALA A 234 21.68 -11.02 11.26
N VAL A 235 20.47 -11.49 10.96
CA VAL A 235 19.90 -11.48 9.61
C VAL A 235 18.97 -10.29 9.38
N PHE A 236 18.19 -9.91 10.37
CA PHE A 236 17.13 -8.92 10.23
C PHE A 236 17.64 -7.52 9.82
N PRO A 237 18.71 -6.97 10.43
CA PRO A 237 19.32 -5.72 9.96
C PRO A 237 19.79 -5.76 8.50
N LEU A 238 20.26 -6.93 8.03
CA LEU A 238 20.66 -7.12 6.63
C LEU A 238 19.46 -7.08 5.70
N VAL A 239 18.33 -7.69 6.10
CA VAL A 239 17.06 -7.59 5.37
C VAL A 239 16.62 -6.12 5.25
N LEU A 240 16.70 -5.35 6.34
CA LEU A 240 16.39 -3.91 6.33
C LEU A 240 17.34 -3.10 5.44
N ALA A 241 18.60 -3.51 5.31
CA ALA A 241 19.58 -2.87 4.43
C ALA A 241 19.33 -3.12 2.94
N VAL A 242 18.83 -4.31 2.58
CA VAL A 242 18.69 -4.73 1.17
C VAL A 242 17.33 -4.35 0.57
N LEU A 243 16.23 -4.54 1.32
CA LEU A 243 14.88 -4.37 0.76
C LEU A 243 14.62 -2.93 0.28
N PRO A 244 13.96 -2.72 -0.87
CA PRO A 244 13.53 -1.38 -1.28
C PRO A 244 12.39 -0.87 -0.37
N GLY A 245 12.41 0.43 -0.04
CA GLY A 245 11.29 1.09 0.63
C GLY A 245 10.23 1.59 -0.35
N ASN A 246 9.13 2.11 0.18
CA ASN A 246 8.03 2.63 -0.63
C ASN A 246 8.43 3.94 -1.33
N THR A 247 8.22 4.03 -2.64
CA THR A 247 8.57 5.23 -3.43
C THR A 247 7.59 6.39 -3.21
N GLY A 248 6.32 6.08 -2.95
CA GLY A 248 5.29 7.07 -2.65
C GLY A 248 5.11 7.37 -1.15
N ALA A 249 4.15 8.23 -0.85
CA ALA A 249 3.67 8.41 0.52
C ALA A 249 3.12 7.09 1.08
N ASN A 250 3.37 6.85 2.35
CA ASN A 250 2.78 5.73 3.08
C ASN A 250 2.15 6.24 4.39
N ARG A 251 1.59 5.35 5.22
CA ARG A 251 0.95 5.71 6.51
C ARG A 251 1.86 6.46 7.50
N TYR A 252 3.17 6.45 7.29
CA TYR A 252 4.18 7.10 8.12
C TYR A 252 4.69 8.42 7.52
N GLY A 253 4.15 8.84 6.38
CA GLY A 253 4.41 10.15 5.77
C GLY A 253 5.04 10.09 4.38
N ALA A 254 5.49 11.26 3.95
CA ALA A 254 6.14 11.52 2.67
C ALA A 254 7.44 10.71 2.49
N PRO A 255 7.87 10.44 1.25
CA PRO A 255 9.12 9.73 0.99
C PRO A 255 10.33 10.50 1.53
N PRO A 256 11.43 9.79 1.86
CA PRO A 256 12.65 10.43 2.34
C PRO A 256 13.31 11.27 1.24
N PRO A 257 13.96 12.40 1.59
CA PRO A 257 14.63 13.27 0.63
C PRO A 257 15.85 12.60 -0.01
N PRO A 258 16.31 13.12 -1.18
CA PRO A 258 17.47 12.60 -1.89
C PRO A 258 18.73 12.48 -1.01
N ASN A 259 19.57 11.49 -1.30
CA ASN A 259 20.78 11.22 -0.52
C ASN A 259 21.97 12.07 -0.97
N THR A 260 22.67 12.68 -0.02
CA THR A 260 23.91 13.41 -0.28
C THR A 260 25.08 12.46 -0.61
N GLY A 261 26.15 12.99 -1.21
CA GLY A 261 27.36 12.21 -1.51
C GLY A 261 27.99 11.57 -0.27
N ALA A 262 28.00 12.28 0.87
CA ALA A 262 28.50 11.77 2.14
C ALA A 262 27.72 10.52 2.58
N VAL A 263 26.38 10.56 2.55
CA VAL A 263 25.54 9.40 2.90
C VAL A 263 25.87 8.18 2.03
N LYS A 264 26.09 8.40 0.73
CA LYS A 264 26.50 7.31 -0.19
C LYS A 264 27.87 6.75 0.19
N GLY A 265 28.83 7.60 0.52
CA GLY A 265 30.16 7.21 0.97
C GLY A 265 30.13 6.37 2.26
N PHE A 266 29.42 6.84 3.28
CA PHE A 266 29.24 6.10 4.53
C PHE A 266 28.51 4.76 4.31
N ALA A 267 27.46 4.74 3.49
CA ALA A 267 26.75 3.51 3.18
C ALA A 267 27.66 2.49 2.47
N ALA A 268 28.46 2.93 1.49
CA ALA A 268 29.41 2.07 0.79
C ALA A 268 30.49 1.53 1.73
N LEU A 269 31.04 2.39 2.59
CA LEU A 269 32.00 1.99 3.63
C LEU A 269 31.40 0.92 4.54
N TRP A 270 30.15 1.07 4.94
CA TRP A 270 29.49 0.09 5.81
C TRP A 270 29.35 -1.27 5.15
N LEU A 271 28.97 -1.31 3.87
CA LEU A 271 28.90 -2.55 3.10
C LEU A 271 30.27 -3.24 2.97
N ILE A 272 31.34 -2.47 2.79
CA ILE A 272 32.71 -3.00 2.76
C ILE A 272 33.07 -3.62 4.11
N ILE A 273 32.77 -2.95 5.22
CA ILE A 273 33.05 -3.46 6.57
C ILE A 273 32.27 -4.76 6.82
N LEU A 274 30.99 -4.83 6.45
CA LEU A 274 30.19 -6.04 6.57
C LEU A 274 30.76 -7.20 5.74
N LEU A 275 31.20 -6.91 4.50
CA LEU A 275 31.84 -7.91 3.63
C LEU A 275 33.16 -8.43 4.24
N LEU A 276 34.02 -7.54 4.72
CA LEU A 276 35.29 -7.92 5.37
C LEU A 276 35.06 -8.74 6.64
N SER A 277 34.07 -8.34 7.45
CA SER A 277 33.69 -9.05 8.67
C SER A 277 33.17 -10.46 8.38
N PHE A 278 32.38 -10.60 7.30
CA PHE A 278 31.91 -11.89 6.82
C PHE A 278 33.09 -12.78 6.40
N ILE A 279 33.99 -12.28 5.55
CA ILE A 279 35.18 -13.03 5.08
C ILE A 279 36.08 -13.45 6.27
N GLY A 280 36.37 -12.52 7.19
CA GLY A 280 37.21 -12.80 8.37
C GLY A 280 36.58 -13.81 9.35
N GLY A 281 35.24 -13.82 9.44
CA GLY A 281 34.50 -14.84 10.20
C GLY A 281 34.70 -16.25 9.62
N PHE A 282 34.67 -16.39 8.29
CA PHE A 282 34.90 -17.69 7.62
C PHE A 282 36.35 -18.17 7.69
N SER A 283 37.33 -17.27 7.71
CA SER A 283 38.74 -17.68 7.83
C SER A 283 39.14 -18.17 9.23
N SER A 284 38.27 -17.97 10.22
CA SER A 284 38.52 -18.32 11.64
C SER A 284 37.83 -19.61 12.08
N ILE A 285 37.11 -20.30 11.17
CA ILE A 285 36.41 -21.58 11.35
C ILE A 285 37.18 -22.66 10.59
#